data_AF-I8XS32-F1
#
_entry.id   AF-I8XS32-F1
#
_cell.length_a   1.000
_cell.length_b   1.000
_cell.length_c   1.000
_cell.angle_alpha   90.00
_cell.angle_beta   90.00
_cell.angle_gamma   90.00
#
_symmetry.space_group_name_H-M   'P 1'
#
loop_
_entity.id
_entity.type
_entity.pdbx_description
1 polymer ?
#
loop_
_entity_poly.entity_id
_entity_poly.type
_entity_poly.pdbx_seq_one_letter_code
_entity_poly.pdbx_strand_id
1 'polypeptide(L)'
;MKKYLLILVCLLTLQGTSFVMSRDMKGDLNTSEEFRSTALEETNKPVFISVTVDAITPIPGSNFYNLDLTAEFRGAESLYAELYEEFSIVIRSRSYQEPYIVHLHFENIYKGGRVWVVLELKNNVGTTSYTVEIPNQMKPDSIEEVTMESSISQVEVRDIQGRLVLQTENYEDINRLSRGMYIVTITYSDGKVVTRKICR
;
A
#
# COMPACT_ATOMS: atom_id res chain seq x y z
N MET A 1 35.65 -55.51 26.83
CA MET A 1 34.89 -55.53 28.10
C MET A 1 34.01 -54.29 28.18
N LYS A 2 32.73 -54.50 28.51
CA LYS A 2 31.67 -53.61 29.07
C LYS A 2 31.66 -52.08 28.78
N LYS A 3 30.46 -51.62 28.40
CA LYS A 3 29.92 -50.26 28.18
C LYS A 3 29.92 -49.36 29.44
N TYR A 4 29.64 -48.06 29.27
CA TYR A 4 28.68 -47.14 29.95
C TYR A 4 29.22 -45.69 29.87
N LEU A 5 28.72 -44.79 29.01
CA LEU A 5 27.48 -43.99 29.05
C LEU A 5 27.43 -42.98 30.22
N LEU A 6 27.54 -41.69 29.90
CA LEU A 6 27.06 -40.58 30.73
C LEU A 6 26.10 -39.74 29.88
N ILE A 7 24.82 -39.86 30.22
CA ILE A 7 23.70 -39.08 29.71
C ILE A 7 23.67 -37.77 30.52
N LEU A 8 23.47 -36.63 29.84
CA LEU A 8 22.86 -35.46 30.46
C LEU A 8 21.59 -35.10 29.67
N VAL A 9 20.45 -35.32 30.33
CA VAL A 9 19.09 -34.96 29.91
C VAL A 9 18.81 -33.53 30.39
N CYS A 10 18.22 -32.68 29.54
CA CYS A 10 17.35 -31.54 29.90
C CYS A 10 16.79 -30.93 28.59
N LEU A 11 15.54 -30.50 28.46
CA LEU A 11 14.29 -30.81 29.14
C LEU A 11 13.17 -30.39 28.16
N LEU A 12 12.08 -31.15 28.15
CA LEU A 12 10.89 -31.03 27.31
C LEU A 12 10.27 -29.62 27.23
N THR A 13 9.74 -29.26 26.06
CA THR A 13 8.33 -28.85 25.96
C THR A 13 7.67 -29.55 24.78
N LEU A 14 6.85 -30.54 25.12
CA LEU A 14 5.98 -31.32 24.27
C LEU A 14 4.69 -30.51 24.05
N GLN A 15 4.32 -30.19 22.81
CA GLN A 15 2.93 -29.96 22.44
C GLN A 15 2.53 -31.01 21.41
N GLY A 16 1.37 -31.62 21.68
CA GLY A 16 1.07 -32.99 21.33
C GLY A 16 1.01 -33.29 19.84
N THR A 17 1.50 -34.47 19.47
CA THR A 17 1.09 -35.19 18.28
C THR A 17 0.62 -36.58 18.69
N SER A 18 -0.61 -36.92 18.32
CA SER A 18 -1.18 -38.24 18.48
C SER A 18 -0.47 -39.21 17.53
N PHE A 19 0.21 -40.22 18.07
CA PHE A 19 0.71 -41.35 17.28
C PHE A 19 -0.44 -42.31 16.98
N VAL A 20 -0.76 -42.52 15.70
CA VAL A 20 -1.51 -43.70 15.27
C VAL A 20 -0.51 -44.64 14.61
N MET A 21 -0.21 -45.76 15.26
CA MET A 21 0.55 -46.85 14.65
C MET A 21 -0.42 -47.92 14.15
N SER A 22 -0.40 -48.19 12.84
CA SER A 22 -0.94 -49.45 12.28
C SER A 22 0.24 -50.33 11.89
N ARG A 23 0.17 -51.62 12.28
CA ARG A 23 1.25 -52.59 12.09
C ARG A 23 0.80 -53.65 11.09
N ASP A 24 1.40 -53.66 9.90
CA ASP A 24 1.25 -54.78 8.97
C ASP A 24 2.29 -55.88 9.25
N MET A 25 1.87 -57.13 9.04
CA MET A 25 2.61 -58.33 9.39
C MET A 25 3.62 -58.72 8.29
N LYS A 26 4.60 -57.85 8.06
CA LYS A 26 5.88 -58.18 7.42
C LYS A 26 6.85 -57.05 7.78
N GLY A 27 7.85 -57.40 8.59
CA GLY A 27 8.70 -56.44 9.30
C GLY A 27 9.72 -55.73 8.42
N ASP A 28 9.28 -54.77 7.61
CA ASP A 28 10.14 -53.80 6.96
C ASP A 28 9.83 -52.39 7.49
N LEU A 29 10.83 -51.76 8.12
CA LEU A 29 10.81 -50.36 8.53
C LEU A 29 11.12 -49.47 7.31
N ASN A 30 10.09 -49.02 6.60
CA ASN A 30 10.19 -47.85 5.73
C ASN A 30 9.65 -46.64 6.49
N THR A 31 10.52 -45.86 7.13
CA THR A 31 10.13 -44.63 7.82
C THR A 31 11.30 -43.66 7.88
N SER A 32 11.57 -42.95 6.79
CA SER A 32 12.41 -41.74 6.87
C SER A 32 12.29 -40.78 5.68
N GLU A 33 11.10 -40.43 5.19
CA GLU A 33 11.01 -39.30 4.23
C GLU A 33 9.91 -38.26 4.50
N GLU A 34 8.90 -38.52 5.34
CA GLU A 34 7.73 -37.62 5.37
C GLU A 34 7.77 -36.49 6.42
N PHE A 35 8.73 -36.49 7.35
CA PHE A 35 8.79 -35.48 8.42
C PHE A 35 9.79 -34.34 8.19
N ARG A 36 10.42 -34.26 7.01
CA ARG A 36 11.31 -33.12 6.65
C ARG A 36 10.62 -32.02 5.84
N SER A 37 9.40 -32.22 5.33
CA SER A 37 8.80 -31.28 4.35
C SER A 37 8.33 -29.96 4.97
N THR A 38 7.61 -29.99 6.10
CA THR A 38 6.89 -28.80 6.57
C THR A 38 7.77 -27.74 7.23
N ALA A 39 8.80 -28.13 7.98
CA ALA A 39 9.69 -27.18 8.66
C ALA A 39 10.72 -26.53 7.71
N LEU A 40 11.15 -27.25 6.65
CA LEU A 40 12.02 -26.69 5.60
C LEU A 40 11.23 -25.82 4.60
N GLU A 41 9.96 -26.14 4.36
CA GLU A 41 9.07 -25.34 3.51
C GLU A 41 8.83 -23.93 4.05
N GLU A 42 8.68 -23.75 5.37
CA GLU A 42 8.56 -22.39 5.94
C GLU A 42 9.85 -21.58 5.84
N THR A 43 11.02 -22.22 5.94
CA THR A 43 12.31 -21.51 5.81
C THR A 43 12.64 -21.06 4.39
N ASN A 44 12.00 -21.65 3.38
CA ASN A 44 12.24 -21.34 1.97
C ASN A 44 11.15 -20.45 1.35
N LYS A 45 10.14 -19.99 2.08
CA LYS A 45 9.21 -19.02 1.49
C LYS A 45 9.91 -17.69 1.23
N PRO A 46 9.65 -17.02 0.08
CA PRO A 46 10.16 -15.68 -0.16
C PRO A 46 9.63 -14.71 0.90
N VAL A 47 10.50 -13.86 1.45
CA VAL A 47 10.11 -12.89 2.49
C VAL A 47 10.83 -11.57 2.25
N PHE A 48 10.06 -10.48 2.24
CA PHE A 48 10.60 -9.13 2.35
C PHE A 48 11.13 -8.89 3.76
N ILE A 49 12.40 -8.50 3.87
CA ILE A 49 13.02 -8.05 5.12
C ILE A 49 12.66 -6.58 5.34
N SER A 50 12.81 -5.77 4.30
CA SER A 50 12.40 -4.36 4.32
C SER A 50 12.10 -3.86 2.92
N VAL A 51 11.18 -2.90 2.83
CA VAL A 51 10.93 -2.10 1.63
C VAL A 51 10.88 -0.65 2.05
N THR A 52 11.75 0.18 1.47
CA THR A 52 11.88 1.60 1.81
C THR A 52 11.68 2.46 0.58
N VAL A 53 10.98 3.58 0.77
CA VAL A 53 10.99 4.68 -0.19
C VAL A 53 12.18 5.55 0.16
N ASP A 54 13.19 5.56 -0.69
CA ASP A 54 14.45 6.25 -0.41
C ASP A 54 14.36 7.72 -0.80
N ALA A 55 13.75 8.01 -1.96
CA ALA A 55 13.54 9.36 -2.44
C ALA A 55 12.30 9.50 -3.32
N ILE A 56 11.66 10.65 -3.19
CA ILE A 56 10.68 11.18 -4.14
C ILE A 56 11.26 12.49 -4.65
N THR A 57 11.75 12.50 -5.89
CA THR A 57 12.54 13.60 -6.44
C THR A 57 11.73 14.35 -7.50
N PRO A 58 11.21 15.55 -7.21
CA PRO A 58 10.48 16.34 -8.19
C PRO A 58 11.37 16.73 -9.37
N ILE A 59 10.86 16.62 -10.59
CA ILE A 59 11.53 17.14 -11.78
C ILE A 59 11.23 18.65 -11.87
N PRO A 60 12.25 19.54 -11.82
CA PRO A 60 12.05 20.98 -11.89
C PRO A 60 11.38 21.40 -13.21
N GLY A 61 10.46 22.36 -13.13
CA GLY A 61 9.76 22.88 -14.30
C GLY A 61 8.73 21.93 -14.93
N SER A 62 8.38 20.82 -14.28
CA SER A 62 7.41 19.85 -14.80
C SER A 62 6.41 19.37 -13.74
N ASN A 63 5.36 18.69 -14.20
CA ASN A 63 4.37 18.00 -13.34
C ASN A 63 4.77 16.55 -13.02
N PHE A 64 6.06 16.22 -13.13
CA PHE A 64 6.56 14.86 -12.95
C PHE A 64 7.60 14.75 -11.83
N TYR A 65 7.79 13.55 -11.30
CA TYR A 65 8.82 13.22 -10.32
C TYR A 65 9.42 11.83 -10.61
N ASN A 66 10.57 11.56 -9.99
CA ASN A 66 11.21 10.26 -9.98
C ASN A 66 11.08 9.62 -8.59
N LEU A 67 10.99 8.30 -8.55
CA LEU A 67 10.82 7.52 -7.34
C LEU A 67 11.94 6.48 -7.23
N ASP A 68 12.62 6.52 -6.08
CA ASP A 68 13.66 5.57 -5.71
C ASP A 68 13.19 4.73 -4.52
N LEU A 69 13.32 3.41 -4.62
CA LEU A 69 13.01 2.47 -3.54
C LEU A 69 14.12 1.44 -3.39
N THR A 70 14.26 0.92 -2.18
CA THR A 70 15.11 -0.24 -1.90
C THR A 70 14.26 -1.37 -1.33
N ALA A 71 14.40 -2.57 -1.90
CA ALA A 71 13.80 -3.79 -1.39
C ALA A 71 14.89 -4.76 -0.97
N GLU A 72 14.88 -5.16 0.30
CA GLU A 72 15.73 -6.21 0.85
C GLU A 72 14.86 -7.43 1.17
N PHE A 73 15.33 -8.61 0.78
CA PHE A 73 14.56 -9.83 0.92
C PHE A 73 15.44 -11.08 0.94
N ARG A 74 14.82 -12.20 1.31
CA ARG A 74 15.45 -13.52 1.31
C ARG A 74 14.50 -14.58 0.79
N GLY A 75 15.07 -15.73 0.42
CA GLY A 75 14.30 -16.90 -0.01
C GLY A 75 13.60 -16.73 -1.36
N ALA A 76 13.90 -15.68 -2.13
CA ALA A 76 13.35 -15.49 -3.48
C ALA A 76 14.43 -15.74 -4.53
N GLU A 77 14.03 -16.29 -5.67
CA GLU A 77 14.87 -16.41 -6.87
C GLU A 77 14.71 -15.19 -7.79
N SER A 78 13.60 -14.46 -7.64
CA SER A 78 13.36 -13.24 -8.41
C SER A 78 12.50 -12.23 -7.67
N LEU A 79 12.68 -10.96 -8.03
CA LEU A 79 11.78 -9.86 -7.72
C LEU A 79 11.18 -9.33 -9.02
N TYR A 80 9.86 -9.27 -9.07
CA TYR A 80 9.10 -8.53 -10.08
C TYR A 80 8.53 -7.26 -9.46
N ALA A 81 8.65 -6.13 -10.15
CA ALA A 81 8.18 -4.84 -9.68
C ALA A 81 7.33 -4.18 -10.76
N GLU A 82 6.14 -3.70 -10.39
CA GLU A 82 5.21 -2.99 -11.27
C GLU A 82 4.79 -1.67 -10.66
N LEU A 83 4.78 -0.63 -11.47
CA LEU A 83 4.26 0.68 -11.10
C LEU A 83 2.94 0.95 -11.79
N TYR A 84 1.96 1.32 -10.98
CA TYR A 84 0.62 1.75 -11.36
C TYR A 84 0.39 3.21 -10.96
N GLU A 85 -0.12 4.03 -11.87
CA GLU A 85 -0.56 5.40 -11.55
C GLU A 85 -2.08 5.48 -11.67
N GLU A 86 -2.74 6.16 -10.72
CA GLU A 86 -4.21 6.24 -10.62
C GLU A 86 -4.93 6.67 -11.90
N PHE A 87 -4.28 7.51 -12.71
CA PHE A 87 -4.85 8.06 -13.94
C PHE A 87 -4.09 7.64 -15.22
N SER A 88 -3.21 6.65 -15.12
CA SER A 88 -2.47 6.13 -16.27
C SER A 88 -2.95 4.73 -16.65
N ILE A 89 -3.00 4.46 -17.95
CA ILE A 89 -3.17 3.10 -18.49
C ILE A 89 -1.83 2.41 -18.76
N VAL A 90 -0.72 3.12 -18.58
CA VAL A 90 0.63 2.60 -18.82
C VAL A 90 1.14 1.96 -17.53
N ILE A 91 1.44 0.66 -17.62
CA ILE A 91 2.09 -0.10 -16.55
C ILE A 91 3.58 -0.16 -16.86
N ARG A 92 4.42 0.18 -15.89
CA ARG A 92 5.89 0.04 -16.01
C ARG A 92 6.35 -1.09 -15.11
N SER A 93 7.00 -2.09 -15.69
CA SER A 93 7.46 -3.26 -14.94
C SER A 93 8.96 -3.54 -15.12
N ARG A 94 9.55 -4.19 -14.12
CA ARG A 94 10.95 -4.64 -14.10
C ARG A 94 11.05 -5.98 -13.39
N SER A 95 11.96 -6.84 -13.85
CA SER A 95 12.26 -8.12 -13.22
C SER A 95 13.75 -8.21 -12.88
N TYR A 96 14.06 -8.74 -11.71
CA TYR A 96 15.42 -8.94 -11.22
C TYR A 96 15.59 -10.40 -10.79
N GLN A 97 16.68 -11.03 -11.21
CA GLN A 97 16.97 -12.45 -10.92
C GLN A 97 18.08 -12.56 -9.88
N GLU A 98 17.86 -13.42 -8.89
CA GLU A 98 18.74 -13.76 -7.76
C GLU A 98 19.29 -12.59 -6.91
N PRO A 99 18.60 -11.43 -6.69
CA PRO A 99 19.17 -10.41 -5.83
C PRO A 99 18.72 -10.59 -4.37
N TYR A 100 19.56 -10.18 -3.42
CA TYR A 100 19.18 -10.08 -2.00
C TYR A 100 18.71 -8.67 -1.63
N ILE A 101 19.21 -7.67 -2.36
CA ILE A 101 18.85 -6.25 -2.24
C ILE A 101 18.69 -5.70 -3.67
N VAL A 102 17.61 -4.97 -3.92
CA VAL A 102 17.33 -4.33 -5.20
C VAL A 102 17.03 -2.85 -4.99
N HIS A 103 17.75 -2.01 -5.74
CA HIS A 103 17.44 -0.59 -5.88
C HIS A 103 16.57 -0.40 -7.13
N LEU A 104 15.39 0.17 -6.93
CA LEU A 104 14.38 0.42 -7.95
C LEU A 104 14.37 1.90 -8.30
N HIS A 105 14.44 2.21 -9.59
CA HIS A 105 14.31 3.57 -10.10
C HIS A 105 13.15 3.65 -11.10
N PHE A 106 12.20 4.54 -10.82
CA PHE A 106 11.08 4.85 -11.71
C PHE A 106 11.09 6.33 -12.06
N GLU A 107 11.10 6.63 -13.35
CA GLU A 107 11.18 7.99 -13.87
C GLU A 107 9.86 8.50 -14.40
N ASN A 108 9.70 9.82 -14.41
CA ASN A 108 8.60 10.52 -15.08
C ASN A 108 7.22 10.04 -14.62
N ILE A 109 7.00 10.06 -13.31
CA ILE A 109 5.71 9.74 -12.68
C ILE A 109 4.90 11.02 -12.52
N TYR A 110 3.62 11.00 -12.88
CA TYR A 110 2.77 12.19 -12.80
C TYR A 110 2.43 12.54 -11.34
N LYS A 111 2.59 13.81 -10.96
CA LYS A 111 2.37 14.26 -9.57
C LYS A 111 0.91 14.17 -9.12
N GLY A 112 -0.04 14.27 -10.05
CA GLY A 112 -1.45 14.56 -9.77
C GLY A 112 -2.35 13.37 -9.44
N GLY A 113 -1.80 12.26 -8.95
CA GLY A 113 -2.57 11.09 -8.52
C GLY A 113 -1.79 10.23 -7.53
N ARG A 114 -2.43 9.20 -6.98
CA ARG A 114 -1.73 8.16 -6.21
C ARG A 114 -0.98 7.22 -7.12
N VAL A 115 0.06 6.62 -6.57
CA VAL A 115 0.90 5.63 -7.27
C VAL A 115 1.09 4.42 -6.38
N TRP A 116 1.04 3.24 -6.97
CA TRP A 116 1.30 1.98 -6.28
C TRP A 116 2.47 1.27 -6.97
N VAL A 117 3.47 0.90 -6.17
CA VAL A 117 4.53 -0.01 -6.61
C VAL A 117 4.25 -1.38 -6.01
N VAL A 118 3.86 -2.32 -6.85
CA VAL A 118 3.61 -3.72 -6.48
C VAL A 118 4.92 -4.48 -6.66
N LEU A 119 5.40 -5.09 -5.58
CA LEU A 119 6.58 -5.93 -5.54
C LEU A 119 6.16 -7.37 -5.32
N GLU A 120 6.70 -8.28 -6.12
CA GLU A 120 6.41 -9.70 -6.04
C GLU A 120 7.72 -10.50 -6.00
N LEU A 121 7.95 -11.20 -4.89
CA LEU A 121 9.02 -12.16 -4.75
C LEU A 121 8.53 -13.53 -5.16
N LYS A 122 9.34 -14.25 -5.93
CA LYS A 122 9.00 -15.59 -6.40
C LYS A 122 10.16 -16.55 -6.28
N ASN A 123 9.84 -17.79 -5.90
CA ASN A 123 10.70 -18.96 -6.06
C ASN A 123 9.84 -20.19 -6.41
N ASN A 124 10.45 -21.37 -6.40
CA ASN A 124 9.76 -22.64 -6.63
C ASN A 124 8.75 -23.05 -5.54
N VAL A 125 8.86 -22.54 -4.31
CA VAL A 125 7.95 -22.83 -3.19
C VAL A 125 6.70 -21.95 -3.25
N GLY A 126 6.82 -20.71 -3.73
CA GLY A 126 5.68 -19.81 -3.89
C GLY A 126 6.04 -18.36 -4.14
N THR A 127 5.06 -17.50 -3.85
CA THR A 127 5.10 -16.07 -4.14
C THR A 127 4.74 -15.27 -2.89
N THR A 128 5.37 -14.11 -2.70
CA THR A 128 4.98 -13.12 -1.68
C THR A 128 4.95 -11.73 -2.29
N SER A 129 3.87 -10.98 -2.04
CA SER A 129 3.67 -9.65 -2.61
C SER A 129 3.66 -8.56 -1.54
N TYR A 130 4.13 -7.38 -1.90
CA TYR A 130 4.13 -6.17 -1.06
C TYR A 130 3.80 -4.95 -1.92
N THR A 131 2.93 -4.07 -1.44
CA THR A 131 2.54 -2.86 -2.19
C THR A 131 3.00 -1.62 -1.44
N VAL A 132 3.78 -0.78 -2.11
CA VAL A 132 4.13 0.56 -1.63
C VAL A 132 3.14 1.56 -2.22
N GLU A 133 2.39 2.25 -1.38
CA GLU A 133 1.54 3.37 -1.80
C GLU A 133 2.29 4.69 -1.67
N ILE A 134 2.37 5.44 -2.76
CA ILE A 134 2.90 6.80 -2.81
C ILE A 134 1.72 7.76 -2.91
N PRO A 135 1.56 8.68 -1.93
CA PRO A 135 0.44 9.62 -1.95
C PRO A 135 0.57 10.59 -3.11
N ASN A 136 -0.52 11.30 -3.40
CA ASN A 136 -0.53 12.40 -4.36
C ASN A 136 0.55 13.44 -3.98
N GLN A 137 1.40 13.79 -4.94
CA GLN A 137 2.54 14.71 -4.74
C GLN A 137 2.19 16.16 -5.11
N MET A 138 1.01 16.41 -5.67
CA MET A 138 0.46 17.77 -5.71
C MET A 138 0.06 18.17 -4.31
N LYS A 139 0.58 19.31 -3.86
CA LYS A 139 0.00 19.98 -2.70
C LYS A 139 -1.44 20.31 -3.07
N PRO A 140 -2.44 19.99 -2.23
CA PRO A 140 -3.74 20.63 -2.39
C PRO A 140 -3.48 22.14 -2.39
N ASP A 141 -4.08 22.85 -3.35
CA ASP A 141 -4.03 24.31 -3.34
C ASP A 141 -4.38 24.76 -1.93
N SER A 142 -3.55 25.65 -1.37
CA SER A 142 -3.86 26.29 -0.10
C SER A 142 -5.26 26.88 -0.24
N ILE A 143 -6.23 26.28 0.46
CA ILE A 143 -7.54 26.91 0.63
C ILE A 143 -7.20 28.22 1.30
N GLU A 144 -7.27 29.33 0.56
CA GLU A 144 -7.20 30.65 1.17
C GLU A 144 -8.33 30.68 2.20
N GLU A 145 -7.97 30.58 3.47
CA GLU A 145 -8.87 30.90 4.56
C GLU A 145 -9.20 32.38 4.34
N VAL A 146 -10.38 32.63 3.78
CA VAL A 146 -10.84 34.01 3.60
C VAL A 146 -10.99 34.58 4.98
N THR A 147 -10.13 35.54 5.31
CA THR A 147 -10.26 36.39 6.48
C THR A 147 -11.66 36.98 6.46
N MET A 148 -12.40 36.82 7.56
CA MET A 148 -13.81 37.24 7.73
C MET A 148 -14.05 38.76 7.63
N GLU A 149 -13.13 39.54 7.05
CA GLU A 149 -13.21 41.00 7.04
C GLU A 149 -14.16 41.54 5.97
N SER A 150 -14.46 40.78 4.90
CA SER A 150 -15.49 41.15 3.93
C SER A 150 -16.82 40.48 4.24
N SER A 151 -17.90 41.28 4.30
CA SER A 151 -19.26 40.76 4.41
C SER A 151 -19.62 39.93 3.18
N ILE A 152 -20.37 38.85 3.40
CA ILE A 152 -20.92 38.05 2.30
C ILE A 152 -21.99 38.89 1.60
N SER A 153 -21.89 39.04 0.29
CA SER A 153 -22.91 39.68 -0.54
C SER A 153 -23.92 38.66 -1.08
N GLN A 154 -23.46 37.46 -1.40
CA GLN A 154 -24.32 36.40 -1.91
C GLN A 154 -23.70 35.02 -1.70
N VAL A 155 -24.55 34.04 -1.42
CA VAL A 155 -24.25 32.61 -1.41
C VAL A 155 -25.17 31.95 -2.41
N GLU A 156 -24.58 31.24 -3.36
CA GLU A 156 -25.27 30.42 -4.34
C GLU A 156 -24.89 28.96 -4.13
N VAL A 157 -25.88 28.10 -3.97
CA VAL A 157 -25.68 26.66 -3.84
C VAL A 157 -26.31 25.97 -5.04
N ARG A 158 -25.50 25.16 -5.73
CA ARG A 158 -25.94 24.30 -6.81
C ARG A 158 -25.75 22.84 -6.42
N ASP A 159 -26.59 21.97 -6.96
CA ASP A 159 -26.33 20.54 -6.90
C ASP A 159 -25.17 20.15 -7.83
N ILE A 160 -24.76 18.88 -7.77
CA ILE A 160 -23.66 18.37 -8.59
C ILE A 160 -23.94 18.43 -10.11
N GLN A 161 -25.21 18.59 -10.51
CA GLN A 161 -25.63 18.74 -11.90
C GLN A 161 -25.66 20.22 -12.33
N GLY A 162 -25.32 21.16 -11.44
CA GLY A 162 -25.28 22.60 -11.71
C GLY A 162 -26.64 23.30 -11.55
N ARG A 163 -27.68 22.63 -11.07
CA ARG A 163 -29.00 23.23 -10.85
C ARG A 163 -28.99 24.04 -9.56
N LEU A 164 -29.59 25.23 -9.58
CA LEU A 164 -29.69 26.10 -8.41
C LEU A 164 -30.59 25.45 -7.34
N VAL A 165 -30.06 25.33 -6.12
CA VAL A 165 -30.74 24.73 -4.95
C VAL A 165 -31.10 25.80 -3.92
N LEU A 166 -30.19 26.74 -3.68
CA LEU A 166 -30.37 27.80 -2.70
C LEU A 166 -29.63 29.06 -3.17
N GLN A 167 -30.24 30.22 -2.97
CA GLN A 167 -29.61 31.52 -3.13
C GLN A 167 -29.98 32.37 -1.91
N THR A 168 -29.00 32.88 -1.19
CA THR A 168 -29.18 33.59 0.09
C THR A 168 -28.01 34.55 0.33
N GLU A 169 -28.15 35.48 1.25
CA GLU A 169 -27.04 36.32 1.74
C GLU A 169 -26.44 35.75 3.04
N ASN A 170 -27.11 34.77 3.67
CA ASN A 170 -26.69 34.15 4.92
C ASN A 170 -26.10 32.75 4.69
N TYR A 171 -24.80 32.60 4.94
CA TYR A 171 -24.09 31.32 4.81
C TYR A 171 -24.71 30.20 5.66
N GLU A 172 -25.27 30.52 6.83
CA GLU A 172 -25.84 29.51 7.74
C GLU A 172 -27.08 28.81 7.18
N ASP A 173 -27.74 29.35 6.15
CA ASP A 173 -28.90 28.70 5.52
C ASP A 173 -28.51 27.41 4.78
N ILE A 174 -27.23 27.23 4.43
CA ILE A 174 -26.69 25.97 3.93
C ILE A 174 -26.95 24.83 4.92
N ASN A 175 -27.11 25.15 6.22
CA ASN A 175 -27.37 24.16 7.24
C ASN A 175 -28.75 23.52 7.16
N ARG A 176 -29.66 24.07 6.35
CA ARG A 176 -31.00 23.53 6.12
C ARG A 176 -31.08 22.60 4.91
N LEU A 177 -29.99 22.44 4.15
CA LEU A 177 -29.96 21.55 3.00
C LEU A 177 -30.10 20.09 3.44
N SER A 178 -30.81 19.31 2.61
CA SER A 178 -30.85 17.85 2.74
C SER A 178 -29.44 17.26 2.61
N ARG A 179 -29.26 16.04 3.11
CA ARG A 179 -28.00 15.30 2.98
C ARG A 179 -27.63 15.14 1.49
N GLY A 180 -26.41 15.46 1.11
CA GLY A 180 -25.99 15.46 -0.30
C GLY A 180 -24.70 16.22 -0.60
N MET A 181 -24.24 16.12 -1.85
CA MET A 181 -23.10 16.91 -2.34
C MET A 181 -23.58 18.18 -3.06
N TYR A 182 -22.95 19.30 -2.73
CA TYR A 182 -23.29 20.60 -3.29
C TYR A 182 -22.05 21.39 -3.71
N ILE A 183 -22.23 22.29 -4.67
CA ILE A 183 -21.25 23.30 -5.05
C ILE A 183 -21.74 24.63 -4.48
N VAL A 184 -20.94 25.25 -3.62
CA VAL A 184 -21.26 26.52 -2.97
C VAL A 184 -20.34 27.59 -3.52
N THR A 185 -20.93 28.63 -4.09
CA THR A 185 -20.25 29.84 -4.54
C THR A 185 -20.60 30.97 -3.57
N ILE A 186 -19.59 31.57 -2.95
CA ILE A 186 -19.72 32.71 -2.04
C ILE A 186 -19.15 33.92 -2.75
N THR A 187 -19.98 34.91 -2.99
CA THR A 187 -19.58 36.24 -3.45
C THR A 187 -19.51 37.14 -2.22
N TYR A 188 -18.39 37.83 -2.06
CA TYR A 188 -18.16 38.80 -1.00
C TYR A 188 -18.46 40.22 -1.51
N SER A 189 -18.66 41.17 -0.59
CA SER A 189 -18.95 42.57 -0.93
C SER A 189 -17.80 43.28 -1.65
N ASP A 190 -16.56 42.79 -1.48
CA ASP A 190 -15.36 43.26 -2.18
C ASP A 190 -15.24 42.71 -3.62
N GLY A 191 -16.19 41.88 -4.05
CA GLY A 191 -16.20 41.21 -5.36
C GLY A 191 -15.40 39.91 -5.43
N LYS A 192 -14.76 39.46 -4.33
CA LYS A 192 -14.11 38.15 -4.26
C LYS A 192 -15.17 37.06 -4.41
N VAL A 193 -14.86 36.02 -5.19
CA VAL A 193 -15.72 34.85 -5.37
C VAL A 193 -14.97 33.60 -4.95
N VAL A 194 -15.57 32.79 -4.08
CA VAL A 194 -15.02 31.51 -3.62
C VAL A 194 -15.99 30.41 -3.95
N THR A 195 -15.54 29.40 -4.69
CA THR A 195 -16.34 28.23 -5.01
C THR A 195 -15.75 26.99 -4.33
N ARG A 196 -16.58 26.25 -3.61
CA ARG A 196 -16.18 25.02 -2.92
C ARG A 196 -17.23 23.93 -3.02
N LYS A 197 -16.77 22.69 -3.01
CA LYS A 197 -17.64 21.51 -2.88
C LYS A 197 -17.84 21.19 -1.40
N ILE A 198 -19.09 20.95 -0.99
CA ILE A 198 -19.43 20.51 0.36
C ILE A 198 -20.20 19.19 0.32
N CYS A 199 -20.07 18.41 1.39
CA CYS A 199 -20.88 17.23 1.66
C CYS A 199 -21.67 17.48 2.94
N ARG A 200 -23.00 17.41 2.86
CA ARG A 200 -23.95 17.60 3.94
C ARG A 200 -24.57 16.27 4.34
#